data_AF-A0A1V5XPS6-F1
#
_entry.id   AF-A0A1V5XPS6-F1
#
_cell.length_a   1.000
_cell.length_b   1.000
_cell.length_c   1.000
_cell.angle_alpha   90.00
_cell.angle_beta   90.00
_cell.angle_gamma   90.00
#
_symmetry.space_group_name_H-M   'P 1'
#
loop_
_entity.id
_entity.type
_entity.pdbx_description
1 polymer ?
#
loop_
_entity_poly.entity_id
_entity_poly.type
_entity_poly.pdbx_seq_one_letter_code
_entity_poly.pdbx_strand_id
1 'polypeptide(L)'
;MTTGPGAERKNNPSAEESAEAAFNLSRILMPLRQGDFSARIDKILVYAQSAAKSRDARARNNFIRFAHLNLDAALVQALESLVFRPRLASKSDEEKRAIALERSFDRLEHPERALLEHYVSSSDPLNKYIVAGPWGHQYLKKRGIEAQDLQAFDVELCELLGCKDTAAGKIVLAYAGLSCLLDQLKEGLD
;
A
#
# COMPACT_ATOMS: atom_id res chain seq x y z
N MET A 1 2.59 -58.30 -12.19
CA MET A 1 2.48 -57.26 -11.15
C MET A 1 3.79 -56.49 -11.14
N THR A 2 3.81 -55.28 -11.70
CA THR A 2 4.96 -54.38 -11.63
C THR A 2 4.41 -52.99 -11.32
N THR A 3 4.44 -52.64 -10.04
CA THR A 3 4.14 -51.30 -9.53
C THR A 3 5.26 -50.36 -10.00
N GLY A 4 4.94 -49.43 -10.90
CA GLY A 4 5.86 -48.39 -11.34
C GLY A 4 6.22 -47.43 -10.19
N PRO A 5 7.44 -46.88 -10.16
CA PRO A 5 7.89 -46.02 -9.09
C PRO A 5 7.09 -44.70 -9.12
N GLY A 6 6.60 -44.31 -7.95
CA GLY A 6 5.80 -43.12 -7.75
C GLY A 6 6.51 -41.88 -8.27
N ALA A 7 5.77 -41.08 -9.02
CA ALA A 7 6.19 -39.73 -9.36
C ALA A 7 6.38 -38.95 -8.05
N GLU A 8 7.64 -38.76 -7.65
CA GLU A 8 8.00 -37.76 -6.67
C GLU A 8 7.45 -36.42 -7.18
N ARG A 9 6.43 -35.91 -6.50
CA ARG A 9 6.04 -34.51 -6.62
C ARG A 9 7.25 -33.69 -6.18
N LYS A 10 8.07 -33.27 -7.14
CA LYS A 10 8.99 -32.15 -6.94
C LYS A 10 8.12 -30.95 -6.63
N ASN A 11 7.85 -30.72 -5.35
CA ASN A 11 7.34 -29.45 -4.90
C ASN A 11 8.44 -28.43 -5.19
N ASN A 12 8.21 -27.58 -6.18
CA ASN A 12 9.10 -26.45 -6.43
C ASN A 12 8.95 -25.49 -5.24
N PRO A 13 10.01 -25.22 -4.47
CA PRO A 13 9.95 -24.34 -3.30
C PRO A 13 9.38 -22.96 -3.64
N SER A 14 9.66 -22.45 -4.85
CA SER A 14 9.06 -21.19 -5.32
C SER A 14 7.53 -21.22 -5.44
N ALA A 15 6.93 -22.35 -5.84
CA ALA A 15 5.48 -22.48 -5.92
C ALA A 15 4.81 -22.54 -4.52
N GLU A 16 5.51 -23.09 -3.52
CA GLU A 16 5.06 -23.09 -2.12
C GLU A 16 5.15 -21.70 -1.51
N GLU A 17 6.25 -20.97 -1.75
CA GLU A 17 6.45 -19.58 -1.31
C GLU A 17 5.39 -18.64 -1.92
N SER A 18 5.11 -18.78 -3.22
CA SER A 18 4.04 -18.01 -3.89
C SER A 18 2.65 -18.32 -3.31
N ALA A 19 2.38 -19.59 -2.96
CA ALA A 19 1.12 -19.98 -2.36
C ALA A 19 0.98 -19.44 -0.93
N GLU A 20 2.08 -19.44 -0.16
CA GLU A 20 2.13 -18.88 1.19
C GLU A 20 1.92 -17.36 1.18
N ALA A 21 2.61 -16.63 0.29
CA ALA A 21 2.41 -15.19 0.12
C ALA A 21 0.95 -14.86 -0.24
N ALA A 22 0.33 -15.62 -1.16
CA ALA A 22 -1.08 -15.44 -1.53
C ALA A 22 -2.05 -15.77 -0.37
N PHE A 23 -1.72 -16.77 0.44
CA PHE A 23 -2.49 -17.10 1.65
C PHE A 23 -2.40 -15.98 2.70
N ASN A 24 -1.19 -15.47 2.96
CA ASN A 24 -0.97 -14.37 3.89
C ASN A 24 -1.66 -13.08 3.45
N LEU A 25 -1.60 -12.75 2.15
CA LEU A 25 -2.39 -11.65 1.56
C LEU A 25 -3.87 -11.82 1.84
N SER A 26 -4.41 -13.01 1.57
CA SER A 26 -5.83 -13.30 1.78
C SER A 26 -6.24 -13.12 3.25
N ARG A 27 -5.39 -13.58 4.18
CA ARG A 27 -5.62 -13.44 5.63
C ARG A 27 -5.70 -11.98 6.08
N ILE A 28 -4.86 -11.10 5.53
CA ILE A 28 -4.84 -9.67 5.87
C ILE A 28 -5.98 -8.92 5.17
N LEU A 29 -6.29 -9.24 3.91
CA LEU A 29 -7.28 -8.54 3.10
C LEU A 29 -8.72 -8.84 3.52
N MET A 30 -9.03 -10.06 3.96
CA MET A 30 -10.41 -10.45 4.31
C MET A 30 -11.05 -9.56 5.39
N PRO A 31 -10.37 -9.25 6.52
CA PRO A 31 -10.89 -8.30 7.50
C PRO A 31 -11.09 -6.86 6.96
N LEU A 32 -10.32 -6.46 5.94
CA LEU A 32 -10.37 -5.12 5.34
C LEU A 32 -11.48 -4.98 4.30
N ARG A 33 -12.12 -6.08 3.91
CA ARG A 33 -13.19 -6.14 2.91
C ARG A 33 -14.51 -5.59 3.47
N GLN A 34 -14.57 -4.27 3.66
CA GLN A 34 -15.72 -3.60 4.28
C GLN A 34 -16.11 -2.34 3.51
N GLY A 35 -17.42 -2.06 3.47
CA GLY A 35 -17.97 -0.82 2.91
C GLY A 35 -17.42 -0.47 1.52
N ASP A 36 -17.00 0.77 1.38
CA ASP A 36 -16.55 1.38 0.12
C ASP A 36 -15.19 0.84 -0.38
N PHE A 37 -14.49 0.04 0.43
CA PHE A 37 -13.19 -0.55 0.06
C PHE A 37 -13.33 -1.95 -0.55
N SER A 38 -14.45 -2.63 -0.30
CA SER A 38 -14.69 -4.04 -0.68
C SER A 38 -14.33 -4.36 -2.15
N ALA A 39 -14.76 -3.52 -3.09
CA ALA A 39 -14.52 -3.73 -4.52
C ALA A 39 -13.03 -3.69 -4.89
N ARG A 40 -12.22 -2.88 -4.20
CA ARG A 40 -10.77 -2.83 -4.43
C ARG A 40 -10.07 -4.03 -3.80
N ILE A 41 -10.44 -4.37 -2.57
CA ILE A 41 -9.93 -5.54 -1.86
C ILE A 41 -10.18 -6.82 -2.67
N ASP A 42 -11.37 -6.97 -3.25
CA ASP A 42 -11.72 -8.10 -4.11
C ASP A 42 -10.82 -8.21 -5.35
N LYS A 43 -10.50 -7.08 -5.99
CA LYS A 43 -9.58 -7.06 -7.13
C LYS A 43 -8.17 -7.45 -6.72
N ILE A 44 -7.67 -6.95 -5.58
CA ILE A 44 -6.34 -7.33 -5.07
C ILE A 44 -6.28 -8.84 -4.85
N LEU A 45 -7.29 -9.43 -4.21
CA LEU A 45 -7.40 -10.88 -3.98
C LEU A 45 -7.39 -11.67 -5.29
N VAL A 46 -8.21 -11.28 -6.27
CA VAL A 46 -8.29 -11.96 -7.57
C VAL A 46 -6.94 -11.91 -8.30
N TYR A 47 -6.28 -10.76 -8.31
CA TYR A 47 -5.00 -10.60 -8.98
C TYR A 47 -3.86 -11.33 -8.27
N ALA A 48 -3.79 -11.29 -6.94
CA ALA A 48 -2.80 -12.05 -6.16
C ALA A 48 -2.94 -13.57 -6.38
N GLN A 49 -4.18 -14.08 -6.36
CA GLN A 49 -4.44 -15.50 -6.64
C GLN A 49 -4.12 -15.89 -8.08
N SER A 50 -4.36 -14.99 -9.04
CA SER A 50 -4.03 -15.21 -10.44
C SER A 50 -2.51 -15.22 -10.66
N ALA A 51 -1.78 -14.32 -9.97
CA ALA A 51 -0.32 -14.29 -9.98
C ALA A 51 0.28 -15.60 -9.44
N ALA A 52 -0.17 -16.05 -8.27
CA ALA A 52 0.33 -17.28 -7.64
C ALA A 52 0.08 -18.55 -8.47
N LYS A 53 -0.97 -18.56 -9.30
CA LYS A 53 -1.29 -19.69 -10.20
C LYS A 53 -0.64 -19.58 -11.57
N SER A 54 -0.09 -18.43 -11.93
CA SER A 54 0.42 -18.19 -13.28
C SER A 54 1.80 -18.80 -13.49
N ARG A 55 1.91 -19.69 -14.48
CA ARG A 55 3.19 -20.24 -14.95
C ARG A 55 3.88 -19.33 -15.96
N ASP A 56 3.14 -18.41 -16.57
CA ASP A 56 3.70 -17.40 -17.48
C ASP A 56 4.17 -16.19 -16.67
N ALA A 57 5.47 -15.87 -16.77
CA ALA A 57 6.09 -14.79 -16.02
C ALA A 57 5.53 -13.42 -16.41
N ARG A 58 5.22 -13.21 -17.69
CA ARG A 58 4.62 -11.94 -18.16
C ARG A 58 3.22 -11.73 -17.58
N ALA A 59 2.36 -12.74 -17.62
CA ALA A 59 1.03 -12.70 -17.03
C ALA A 59 1.10 -12.53 -15.51
N ARG A 60 2.00 -13.25 -14.82
CA ARG A 60 2.26 -13.10 -13.39
C ARG A 60 2.61 -11.65 -13.03
N ASN A 61 3.57 -11.06 -13.74
CA ASN A 61 3.98 -9.67 -13.53
C ASN A 61 2.84 -8.68 -13.79
N ASN A 62 1.99 -8.93 -14.79
CA ASN A 62 0.82 -8.11 -15.04
C ASN A 62 -0.19 -8.19 -13.88
N PHE A 63 -0.48 -9.39 -13.37
CA PHE A 63 -1.37 -9.55 -12.23
C PHE A 63 -0.84 -8.85 -10.98
N ILE A 64 0.44 -9.00 -10.65
CA ILE A 64 1.08 -8.31 -9.52
C ILE A 64 0.97 -6.80 -9.67
N ARG A 65 1.27 -6.26 -10.87
CA ARG A 65 1.09 -4.84 -11.17
C ARG A 65 -0.36 -4.39 -10.96
N PHE A 66 -1.35 -5.15 -11.43
CA PHE A 66 -2.76 -4.79 -11.22
C PHE A 66 -3.18 -4.88 -9.75
N ALA A 67 -2.64 -5.82 -8.98
CA ALA A 67 -2.85 -5.87 -7.53
C ALA A 67 -2.31 -4.62 -6.86
N HIS A 68 -1.07 -4.20 -7.17
CA HIS A 68 -0.47 -2.95 -6.69
C HIS A 68 -1.30 -1.72 -7.03
N LEU A 69 -1.79 -1.60 -8.27
CA LEU A 69 -2.66 -0.48 -8.67
C LEU A 69 -3.95 -0.42 -7.85
N ASN A 70 -4.52 -1.57 -7.47
CA ASN A 70 -5.72 -1.58 -6.63
C ASN A 70 -5.41 -1.31 -5.16
N LEU A 71 -4.24 -1.74 -4.68
CA LEU A 71 -3.75 -1.43 -3.34
C LEU A 71 -3.47 0.07 -3.18
N ASP A 72 -2.73 0.67 -4.12
CA ASP A 72 -2.47 2.12 -4.16
C ASP A 72 -3.78 2.92 -4.18
N ALA A 73 -4.75 2.48 -4.99
CA ALA A 73 -6.02 3.19 -5.06
C ALA A 73 -6.91 2.99 -3.82
N ALA A 74 -6.79 1.86 -3.11
CA ALA A 74 -7.45 1.66 -1.83
C ALA A 74 -6.83 2.55 -0.74
N LEU A 75 -5.51 2.68 -0.74
CA LEU A 75 -4.81 3.60 0.15
C LEU A 75 -5.21 5.07 -0.11
N VAL A 76 -5.23 5.52 -1.37
CA VAL A 76 -5.65 6.88 -1.71
C VAL A 76 -7.06 7.16 -1.19
N GLN A 77 -8.00 6.25 -1.44
CA GLN A 77 -9.38 6.37 -0.95
C GLN A 77 -9.43 6.39 0.59
N ALA A 78 -8.60 5.60 1.26
CA ALA A 78 -8.51 5.58 2.71
C ALA A 78 -8.00 6.93 3.25
N LEU A 79 -6.89 7.44 2.73
CA LEU A 79 -6.33 8.74 3.13
C LEU A 79 -7.30 9.90 2.87
N GLU A 80 -8.00 9.91 1.72
CA GLU A 80 -9.04 10.90 1.41
C GLU A 80 -10.21 10.86 2.42
N SER A 81 -10.54 9.68 2.95
CA SER A 81 -11.61 9.54 3.94
C SER A 81 -11.17 9.92 5.37
N LEU A 82 -9.87 9.85 5.67
CA LEU A 82 -9.32 10.11 7.00
C LEU A 82 -8.99 11.58 7.23
N VAL A 83 -8.57 12.30 6.18
CA VAL A 83 -8.01 13.64 6.32
C VAL A 83 -8.98 14.68 5.79
N PHE A 84 -9.31 15.66 6.65
CA PHE A 84 -10.23 16.73 6.29
C PHE A 84 -9.65 17.62 5.18
N ARG A 85 -10.33 17.64 4.03
CA ARG A 85 -10.03 18.54 2.91
C ARG A 85 -10.74 19.89 3.09
N PRO A 86 -10.02 21.03 3.11
CA PRO A 86 -10.64 22.35 3.19
C PRO A 86 -11.52 22.64 1.95
N ARG A 87 -12.80 22.97 2.18
CA ARG A 87 -13.79 23.17 1.10
C ARG A 87 -13.47 24.32 0.14
N LEU A 88 -12.74 25.33 0.61
CA LEU A 88 -12.42 26.54 -0.16
C LEU A 88 -11.11 26.45 -0.95
N ALA A 89 -10.32 25.40 -0.74
CA ALA A 89 -9.08 25.22 -1.49
C ALA A 89 -9.41 24.73 -2.90
N SER A 90 -8.99 25.50 -3.91
CA SER A 90 -9.06 25.03 -5.28
C SER A 90 -7.98 23.97 -5.54
N LYS A 91 -8.12 23.19 -6.62
CA LYS A 91 -7.04 22.28 -7.06
C LYS A 91 -5.73 23.03 -7.33
N SER A 92 -5.81 24.26 -7.85
CA SER A 92 -4.61 25.08 -8.07
C SER A 92 -3.92 25.47 -6.77
N ASP A 93 -4.68 25.74 -5.70
CA ASP A 93 -4.12 26.04 -4.38
C ASP A 93 -3.44 24.81 -3.77
N GLU A 94 -4.09 23.64 -3.90
CA GLU A 94 -3.51 22.35 -3.51
C GLU A 94 -2.19 22.08 -4.23
N GLU A 95 -2.15 22.24 -5.55
CA GLU A 95 -0.94 22.04 -6.36
C GLU A 95 0.18 23.02 -5.99
N LYS A 96 -0.13 24.32 -5.88
CA LYS A 96 0.86 25.33 -5.47
C LYS A 96 1.41 25.03 -4.09
N ARG A 97 0.56 24.59 -3.17
CA ARG A 97 0.97 24.26 -1.80
C ARG A 97 1.83 23.01 -1.78
N ALA A 98 1.41 21.95 -2.49
CA ALA A 98 2.17 20.72 -2.66
C ALA A 98 3.58 21.00 -3.19
N ILE A 99 3.72 21.79 -4.27
CA ILE A 99 5.03 22.15 -4.84
C ILE A 99 5.90 22.93 -3.83
N ALA A 100 5.30 23.84 -3.05
CA ALA A 100 6.04 24.57 -2.03
C ALA A 100 6.56 23.64 -0.92
N LEU A 101 5.72 22.71 -0.46
CA LEU A 101 6.09 21.70 0.53
C LEU A 101 7.14 20.73 0.00
N GLU A 102 7.00 20.26 -1.24
CA GLU A 102 7.97 19.40 -1.93
C GLU A 102 9.37 20.01 -1.88
N ARG A 103 9.51 21.28 -2.28
CA ARG A 103 10.78 22.00 -2.26
C ARG A 103 11.39 22.14 -0.87
N SER A 104 10.56 22.24 0.16
CA SER A 104 11.00 22.32 1.55
C SER A 104 11.51 20.98 2.06
N PHE A 105 10.74 19.91 1.83
CA PHE A 105 11.10 18.57 2.29
C PHE A 105 12.22 17.94 1.47
N ASP A 106 12.40 18.35 0.22
CA ASP A 106 13.38 17.72 -0.67
C ASP A 106 14.83 17.84 -0.20
N ARG A 107 15.10 18.82 0.64
CA ARG A 107 16.42 19.11 1.20
C ARG A 107 16.71 18.36 2.49
N LEU A 108 15.73 17.61 3.00
CA LEU A 108 15.82 16.91 4.28
C LEU A 108 16.22 15.44 4.07
N GLU A 109 16.99 14.93 5.03
CA GLU A 109 17.43 13.53 5.07
C GLU A 109 16.26 12.59 5.40
N HIS A 110 15.36 13.02 6.29
CA HIS A 110 14.21 12.27 6.79
C HIS A 110 12.88 12.98 6.44
N PRO A 111 12.47 12.99 5.16
CA PRO A 111 11.23 13.66 4.74
C PRO A 111 9.98 13.08 5.41
N GLU A 112 9.96 11.78 5.75
CA GLU A 112 8.88 11.09 6.45
C GLU A 112 8.63 11.68 7.84
N ARG A 113 9.69 11.93 8.61
CA ARG A 113 9.59 12.56 9.93
C ARG A 113 9.18 14.03 9.80
N ALA A 114 9.78 14.73 8.84
CA ALA A 114 9.50 16.14 8.60
C ALA A 114 8.02 16.39 8.22
N LEU A 115 7.41 15.48 7.46
CA LEU A 115 5.98 15.53 7.13
C LEU A 115 5.09 15.44 8.39
N LEU A 116 5.42 14.54 9.32
CA LEU A 116 4.68 14.36 10.58
C LEU A 116 4.88 15.56 11.51
N GLU A 117 6.12 16.04 11.65
CA GLU A 117 6.43 17.25 12.41
C GLU A 117 5.69 18.48 11.84
N HIS A 118 5.65 18.61 10.50
CA HIS A 118 4.91 19.67 9.83
C HIS A 118 3.40 19.55 10.05
N TYR A 119 2.85 18.32 10.05
CA TYR A 119 1.44 18.09 10.36
C TYR A 119 1.09 18.55 11.78
N VAL A 120 1.93 18.23 12.77
CA VAL A 120 1.71 18.58 14.19
C VAL A 120 1.85 20.08 14.40
N SER A 121 2.90 20.69 13.85
CA SER A 121 3.23 22.12 14.06
C SER A 121 2.36 23.08 13.25
N SER A 122 1.85 22.66 12.08
CA SER A 122 1.05 23.55 11.24
C SER A 122 -0.36 23.72 11.76
N SER A 123 -0.84 24.97 11.79
CA SER A 123 -2.26 25.28 12.02
C SER A 123 -3.07 25.41 10.72
N ASP A 124 -2.41 25.39 9.55
CA ASP A 124 -3.05 25.53 8.24
C ASP A 124 -3.76 24.21 7.84
N PRO A 125 -5.09 24.20 7.71
CA PRO A 125 -5.84 23.01 7.31
C PRO A 125 -5.42 22.46 5.94
N LEU A 126 -5.00 23.32 5.00
CA LEU A 126 -4.55 22.88 3.69
C LEU A 126 -3.20 22.17 3.80
N ASN A 127 -2.28 22.68 4.63
CA ASN A 127 -1.02 21.98 4.88
C ASN A 127 -1.28 20.60 5.47
N LYS A 128 -2.13 20.52 6.50
CA LYS A 128 -2.51 19.25 7.12
C LYS A 128 -3.09 18.27 6.11
N TYR A 129 -4.01 18.73 5.27
CA TYR A 129 -4.58 17.91 4.20
C TYR A 129 -3.53 17.40 3.22
N ILE A 130 -2.61 18.25 2.78
CA ILE A 130 -1.58 17.86 1.81
C ILE A 130 -0.61 16.84 2.40
N VAL A 131 -0.09 17.08 3.62
CA VAL A 131 0.93 16.20 4.22
C VAL A 131 0.39 14.87 4.73
N ALA A 132 -0.82 14.85 5.31
CA ALA A 132 -1.45 13.63 5.82
C ALA A 132 -2.27 12.88 4.75
N GLY A 133 -2.62 13.56 3.66
CA GLY A 133 -3.45 13.00 2.60
C GLY A 133 -2.67 12.24 1.53
N PRO A 134 -3.33 11.93 0.39
CA PRO A 134 -2.72 11.16 -0.70
C PRO A 134 -1.39 11.72 -1.22
N TRP A 135 -1.22 13.05 -1.22
CA TRP A 135 0.00 13.67 -1.72
C TRP A 135 1.22 13.32 -0.88
N GLY A 136 1.13 13.39 0.46
CA GLY A 136 2.27 13.11 1.34
C GLY A 136 2.80 11.69 1.15
N HIS A 137 1.90 10.70 1.08
CA HIS A 137 2.29 9.33 0.82
C HIS A 137 2.90 9.14 -0.58
N GLN A 138 2.32 9.76 -1.62
CA GLN A 138 2.90 9.72 -2.97
C GLN A 138 4.28 10.38 -3.03
N TYR A 139 4.49 11.47 -2.30
CA TYR A 139 5.77 12.14 -2.18
C TYR A 139 6.83 11.22 -1.56
N LEU A 140 6.52 10.56 -0.44
CA LEU A 140 7.44 9.61 0.20
C LEU A 140 7.80 8.44 -0.71
N LYS A 141 6.82 7.85 -1.42
CA LYS A 141 7.11 6.81 -2.43
C LYS A 141 8.06 7.31 -3.53
N LYS A 142 7.87 8.54 -4.04
CA LYS A 142 8.74 9.13 -5.07
C LYS A 142 10.15 9.39 -4.56
N ARG A 143 10.30 9.70 -3.27
CA ARG A 143 11.61 9.86 -2.60
C ARG A 143 12.33 8.54 -2.38
N GLY A 144 11.70 7.40 -2.67
CA GLY A 144 12.29 6.08 -2.47
C GLY A 144 12.37 5.68 -1.01
N ILE A 145 11.42 6.16 -0.19
CA ILE A 145 11.36 5.76 1.22
C ILE A 145 11.03 4.27 1.31
N GLU A 146 11.84 3.57 2.11
CA GLU A 146 11.75 2.13 2.28
C GLU A 146 10.45 1.73 2.96
N ALA A 147 10.00 0.49 2.71
CA ALA A 147 8.72 -0.01 3.23
C ALA A 147 8.64 0.05 4.76
N GLN A 148 9.78 -0.15 5.45
CA GLN A 148 9.86 -0.08 6.91
C GLN A 148 9.62 1.34 7.44
N ASP A 149 10.24 2.34 6.81
CA ASP A 149 10.10 3.74 7.21
C ASP A 149 8.70 4.26 6.85
N LEU A 150 8.15 3.82 5.71
CA LEU A 150 6.77 4.12 5.33
C LEU A 150 5.77 3.50 6.30
N GLN A 151 6.02 2.28 6.78
CA GLN A 151 5.18 1.64 7.80
C GLN A 151 5.23 2.42 9.13
N ALA A 152 6.41 2.85 9.57
CA ALA A 152 6.55 3.67 10.77
C ALA A 152 5.79 5.00 10.62
N PHE A 153 5.91 5.65 9.46
CA PHE A 153 5.15 6.84 9.11
C PHE A 153 3.63 6.61 9.18
N ASP A 154 3.12 5.56 8.57
CA ASP A 154 1.69 5.23 8.53
C ASP A 154 1.12 4.96 9.94
N VAL A 155 1.90 4.30 10.81
CA VAL A 155 1.54 4.06 12.21
C VAL A 155 1.40 5.36 12.98
N GLU A 156 2.40 6.24 12.88
CA GLU A 156 2.41 7.52 13.57
C GLU A 156 1.33 8.45 13.02
N LEU A 157 1.13 8.50 11.71
CA LEU A 157 0.05 9.25 11.09
C LEU A 157 -1.32 8.79 11.61
N CYS A 158 -1.57 7.47 11.66
CA CYS A 158 -2.83 6.94 12.18
C CYS A 158 -3.05 7.23 13.68
N GLU A 159 -1.97 7.33 14.46
CA GLU A 159 -2.01 7.77 15.86
C GLU A 159 -2.42 9.24 15.96
N LEU A 160 -1.77 10.11 15.20
CA LEU A 160 -2.07 11.55 15.16
C LEU A 160 -3.49 11.83 14.68
N LEU A 161 -4.02 11.01 13.77
CA LEU A 161 -5.40 11.10 13.27
C LEU A 161 -6.43 10.42 14.17
N GLY A 162 -5.99 9.61 15.15
CA GLY A 162 -6.89 8.83 16.02
C GLY A 162 -7.73 7.81 15.26
N CYS A 163 -7.21 7.25 14.16
CA CYS A 163 -8.01 6.48 13.20
C CYS A 163 -7.66 4.99 13.11
N LYS A 164 -6.78 4.47 13.99
CA LYS A 164 -6.26 3.09 13.95
C LYS A 164 -7.36 2.01 13.84
N ASP A 165 -8.50 2.20 14.50
CA ASP A 165 -9.58 1.21 14.53
C ASP A 165 -10.61 1.33 13.40
N THR A 166 -10.54 2.41 12.62
CA THR A 166 -11.44 2.65 11.48
C THR A 166 -11.10 1.73 10.30
N ALA A 167 -12.07 1.50 9.40
CA ALA A 167 -11.81 0.71 8.19
C ALA A 167 -10.68 1.31 7.32
N ALA A 168 -10.67 2.64 7.18
CA ALA A 168 -9.66 3.35 6.42
C ALA A 168 -8.28 3.31 7.10
N GLY A 169 -8.22 3.52 8.43
CA GLY A 169 -6.96 3.41 9.17
C GLY A 169 -6.34 2.02 9.09
N LYS A 170 -7.16 0.96 9.14
CA LYS A 170 -6.68 -0.42 8.96
C LYS A 170 -6.09 -0.68 7.57
N ILE A 171 -6.60 -0.02 6.53
CA ILE A 171 -6.03 -0.10 5.17
C ILE A 171 -4.66 0.60 5.12
N VAL A 172 -4.55 1.80 5.68
CA VAL A 172 -3.28 2.54 5.78
C VAL A 172 -2.23 1.70 6.53
N LEU A 173 -2.57 1.19 7.71
CA LEU A 173 -1.67 0.36 8.53
C LEU A 173 -1.25 -0.96 7.88
N ALA A 174 -2.08 -1.52 6.99
CA ALA A 174 -1.78 -2.77 6.29
C ALA A 174 -0.99 -2.57 4.98
N TYR A 175 -0.93 -1.34 4.46
CA TYR A 175 -0.46 -1.05 3.11
C TYR A 175 0.98 -1.55 2.86
N ALA A 176 1.95 -1.20 3.71
CA ALA A 176 3.34 -1.59 3.54
C ALA A 176 3.52 -3.13 3.52
N GLY A 177 2.85 -3.84 4.44
CA GLY A 177 2.90 -5.30 4.51
C GLY A 177 2.25 -5.98 3.31
N LEU A 178 1.12 -5.46 2.84
CA LEU A 178 0.46 -5.95 1.63
C LEU A 178 1.32 -5.72 0.38
N SER A 179 1.98 -4.57 0.27
CA SER A 179 2.90 -4.27 -0.83
C SER A 179 4.06 -5.28 -0.88
N CYS A 180 4.71 -5.53 0.26
CA CYS A 180 5.80 -6.51 0.36
C CYS A 180 5.35 -7.93 -0.03
N LEU A 181 4.19 -8.37 0.47
CA LEU A 181 3.65 -9.68 0.11
C LEU A 181 3.31 -9.80 -1.39
N LEU A 182 2.88 -8.71 -2.03
CA LEU A 182 2.66 -8.69 -3.48
C LEU A 182 3.98 -8.81 -4.26
N ASP A 183 5.05 -8.20 -3.76
CA ASP A 183 6.38 -8.30 -4.38
C ASP A 183 6.97 -9.70 -4.23
N GLN A 184 6.72 -10.40 -3.12
CA GLN A 184 7.13 -11.81 -2.94
C GLN A 184 6.51 -12.76 -3.97
N LEU A 185 5.31 -12.45 -4.50
CA LEU A 185 4.71 -13.23 -5.60
C LEU A 185 5.51 -13.15 -6.91
N LYS A 186 6.43 -12.18 -7.02
CA LYS A 186 7.30 -12.02 -8.18
C LYS A 186 8.48 -12.99 -8.13
N GLU A 187 9.07 -13.12 -6.95
CA GLU A 187 10.31 -13.87 -6.66
C GLU A 187 10.10 -15.38 -6.58
N GLY A 188 8.91 -15.82 -6.15
CA GLY A 188 8.59 -17.23 -5.98
C GLY A 188 8.34 -18.00 -7.29
N LEU A 189 9.11 -17.83 -8.38
CA LEU A 189 9.05 -18.69 -9.57
C LEU A 189 10.30 -18.65 -10.47
N ASP A 190 11.38 -18.03 -10.01
CA ASP A 190 12.68 -18.03 -10.71
C ASP A 190 13.49 -19.31 -10.41
#